data_AF-A0A0R3WBP6-F1
#
_entry.id   AF-A0A0R3WBP6-F1
#
_cell.length_a   1.000
_cell.length_b   1.000
_cell.length_c   1.000
_cell.angle_alpha   90.00
_cell.angle_beta   90.00
_cell.angle_gamma   90.00
#
_symmetry.space_group_name_H-M   'P 1'
#
loop_
_entity.id
_entity.type
_entity.pdbx_description
1 polymer ?
#
loop_
_entity_poly.entity_id
_entity_poly.type
_entity_poly.pdbx_seq_one_letter_code
_entity_poly.pdbx_strand_id
1 'polypeptide(L)'
;MVYNLQETARGLSLPPQARCLVGLYDSQSGPLADQSENARFLVGCQSVTPNGSQVHLVTLEEGYSCQSFHLRNQSFVHPDGEVVGLTALPAAPLLFVSVYSSISESKTELSSGARIWRLPPPSQSLSPTESEDEKDIDFADRPPEQLEFVSSLPCNDFSSIKKVAAHPSETCSDLVCVLGPPLPGTQHFPGGRTVSPASSFLAVLKTASGDYAVDSCSQLRLPTEVDEVAGGAITASVNAVRWSPHRNASTVGVAFDSGVLGIDTRCMQPCFWLGDVHWPCVRDIDFNPNLDHILATGGDDGCLSVWDLRSIQKTSATSYGNFSFRNVSSGTVGLNPLVTIPAHSHWIWTVRYHPTRDQLLLSASSDSCVCLYGLPSFSSETRNSNKTGATKATSGGSSPAESEISVEGLEDGVLARLEQQQESIYAVDWSPVDPWTFASVNYDGHFLVNQVPDKVKLGILLQRDDDDDEEGDVEANDFDKV
;
A
#
# COMPACT_ATOMS: atom_id res chain seq x y z
N MET A 1 2.39 -24.89 9.93
CA MET A 1 3.64 -25.07 9.15
C MET A 1 3.89 -23.75 8.43
N VAL A 2 5.06 -23.12 8.59
CA VAL A 2 5.37 -21.84 7.90
C VAL A 2 6.12 -22.18 6.61
N TYR A 3 5.58 -21.75 5.47
CA TYR A 3 6.18 -21.96 4.15
C TYR A 3 7.43 -21.09 3.96
N ASN A 4 8.42 -21.62 3.24
CA ASN A 4 9.57 -20.84 2.80
C ASN A 4 9.30 -20.33 1.38
N LEU A 5 9.24 -19.01 1.20
CA LEU A 5 8.99 -18.36 -0.09
C LEU A 5 10.19 -18.35 -1.03
N GLN A 6 11.36 -18.78 -0.55
CA GLN A 6 12.61 -18.73 -1.30
C GLN A 6 12.59 -19.56 -2.58
N GLU A 7 11.88 -20.70 -2.59
CA GLU A 7 11.86 -21.61 -3.75
C GLU A 7 11.13 -21.00 -4.96
N THR A 8 10.17 -20.10 -4.72
CA THR A 8 9.41 -19.40 -5.76
C THR A 8 9.95 -18.00 -6.08
N ALA A 9 10.96 -17.54 -5.34
CA ALA A 9 11.53 -16.21 -5.50
C ALA A 9 12.36 -16.12 -6.79
N ARG A 10 12.10 -15.09 -7.61
CA ARG A 10 13.01 -14.66 -8.68
C ARG A 10 13.29 -13.19 -8.54
N GLY A 11 14.49 -12.77 -8.88
CA GLY A 11 14.86 -11.38 -8.75
C GLY A 11 15.96 -10.94 -9.66
N LEU A 12 16.25 -9.65 -9.56
CA LEU A 12 17.34 -8.96 -10.22
C LEU A 12 17.92 -7.92 -9.28
N SER A 13 19.15 -7.50 -9.56
CA SER A 13 19.80 -6.41 -8.82
C SER A 13 19.61 -5.11 -9.60
N LEU A 14 19.08 -4.09 -8.92
CA LEU A 14 18.88 -2.75 -9.43
C LEU A 14 19.96 -1.82 -8.86
N PRO A 15 20.83 -1.24 -9.68
CA PRO A 15 21.65 -0.12 -9.27
C PRO A 15 20.85 1.18 -9.39
N PRO A 16 20.89 2.17 -8.47
CA PRO A 16 21.44 2.24 -7.10
C PRO A 16 20.42 1.78 -6.03
N GLN A 17 20.69 2.09 -4.75
CA GLN A 17 19.87 1.69 -3.59
C GLN A 17 18.37 1.93 -3.79
N ALA A 18 17.55 0.89 -3.60
CA ALA A 18 16.11 1.01 -3.76
C ALA A 18 15.42 1.39 -2.45
N ARG A 19 14.35 2.21 -2.56
CA ARG A 19 13.67 2.78 -1.40
C ARG A 19 12.17 2.52 -1.36
N CYS A 20 11.53 2.49 -2.53
CA CYS A 20 10.09 2.36 -2.65
C CYS A 20 9.70 1.48 -3.84
N LEU A 21 8.54 0.85 -3.73
CA LEU A 21 7.99 -0.10 -4.69
C LEU A 21 6.49 0.14 -4.79
N VAL A 22 5.94 0.07 -5.99
CA VAL A 22 4.49 0.06 -6.22
C VAL A 22 4.13 -0.87 -7.38
N GLY A 23 3.05 -1.63 -7.23
CA GLY A 23 2.44 -2.41 -8.31
C GLY A 23 1.66 -1.51 -9.29
N LEU A 24 1.75 -1.79 -10.58
CA LEU A 24 1.05 -1.04 -11.62
C LEU A 24 -0.23 -1.75 -12.06
N TYR A 25 -1.28 -0.95 -12.27
CA TYR A 25 -2.55 -1.38 -12.84
C TYR A 25 -2.40 -1.65 -14.35
N ASP A 26 -3.29 -2.46 -14.91
CA ASP A 26 -3.27 -2.70 -16.36
C ASP A 26 -3.86 -1.50 -17.11
N SER A 27 -3.34 -1.21 -18.30
CA SER A 27 -3.71 -0.08 -19.15
C SER A 27 -4.94 -0.35 -20.03
N GLN A 28 -5.85 -1.26 -19.62
CA GLN A 28 -6.97 -1.69 -20.47
C GLN A 28 -8.05 -0.60 -20.63
N SER A 29 -7.82 0.31 -21.57
CA SER A 29 -8.88 1.08 -22.21
C SER A 29 -8.49 1.43 -23.64
N GLY A 30 -8.46 0.44 -24.53
CA GLY A 30 -8.20 0.66 -25.96
C GLY A 30 -8.64 -0.53 -26.83
N PRO A 31 -9.27 -0.30 -28.01
CA PRO A 31 -9.81 -1.36 -28.87
C PRO A 31 -8.75 -2.15 -29.67
N LEU A 32 -7.47 -2.06 -29.28
CA LEU A 32 -6.31 -2.73 -29.88
C LEU A 32 -5.40 -3.33 -28.77
N ALA A 33 -6.01 -3.89 -27.73
CA ALA A 33 -5.31 -4.53 -26.62
C ALA A 33 -4.75 -5.89 -27.07
N ASP A 34 -3.55 -5.89 -27.65
CA ASP A 34 -2.80 -7.12 -27.89
C ASP A 34 -2.05 -7.52 -26.61
N GLN A 35 -2.64 -8.48 -25.90
CA GLN A 35 -2.01 -9.61 -25.22
C GLN A 35 -0.70 -9.37 -24.44
N SER A 36 -0.79 -8.80 -23.24
CA SER A 36 -0.10 -9.39 -22.07
C SER A 36 -0.65 -8.81 -20.76
N GLU A 37 -1.31 -9.64 -19.96
CA GLU A 37 -1.74 -9.35 -18.58
C GLU A 37 -0.56 -9.42 -17.61
N ASN A 38 0.59 -8.85 -18.00
CA ASN A 38 1.84 -9.02 -17.28
C ASN A 38 1.84 -8.16 -16.01
N ALA A 39 2.19 -8.78 -14.87
CA ALA A 39 2.42 -8.06 -13.64
C ALA A 39 3.58 -7.07 -13.81
N ARG A 40 3.36 -5.79 -13.46
CA ARG A 40 4.34 -4.72 -13.58
C ARG A 40 4.54 -4.01 -12.25
N PHE A 41 5.78 -3.62 -11.98
CA PHE A 41 6.18 -2.93 -10.76
C PHE A 41 7.08 -1.75 -11.08
N LEU A 42 6.90 -0.64 -10.36
CA LEU A 42 7.86 0.47 -10.35
C LEU A 42 8.69 0.46 -9.08
N VAL A 43 10.00 0.58 -9.24
CA VAL A 43 10.95 0.71 -8.15
C VAL A 43 11.63 2.06 -8.20
N GLY A 44 11.58 2.80 -7.10
CA GLY A 44 12.27 4.07 -6.96
C GLY A 44 13.60 3.87 -6.25
N CYS A 45 14.69 4.24 -6.92
CA CYS A 45 16.03 4.17 -6.37
C CYS A 45 16.56 5.56 -6.01
N GLN A 46 17.28 5.63 -4.92
CA GLN A 46 17.90 6.83 -4.39
C GLN A 46 19.41 6.81 -4.66
N SER A 47 19.93 7.95 -5.08
CA SER A 47 21.37 8.20 -5.11
C SER A 47 21.65 9.62 -4.66
N VAL A 48 22.66 9.74 -3.78
CA VAL A 48 23.24 11.01 -3.35
C VAL A 48 24.02 11.71 -4.47
N THR A 49 24.34 11.01 -5.56
CA THR A 49 25.00 11.62 -6.71
C THR A 49 24.00 12.42 -7.55
N PRO A 50 24.36 13.63 -8.05
CA PRO A 50 23.50 14.39 -8.95
C PRO A 50 23.09 13.55 -10.17
N ASN A 51 21.79 13.53 -10.48
CA ASN A 51 21.18 12.70 -11.54
C ASN A 51 21.42 11.18 -11.39
N GLY A 52 21.83 10.71 -10.21
CA GLY A 52 22.05 9.28 -9.97
C GLY A 52 20.77 8.52 -9.63
N SER A 53 19.69 9.21 -9.28
CA SER A 53 18.44 8.57 -8.90
C SER A 53 17.70 8.05 -10.13
N GLN A 54 17.14 6.85 -10.01
CA GLN A 54 16.52 6.13 -11.12
C GLN A 54 15.17 5.59 -10.69
N VAL A 55 14.28 5.44 -11.67
CA VAL A 55 13.02 4.70 -11.54
C VAL A 55 13.12 3.51 -12.48
N HIS A 56 12.88 2.31 -11.97
CA HIS A 56 12.91 1.08 -12.75
C HIS A 56 11.50 0.55 -12.94
N LEU A 57 11.12 0.27 -14.19
CA LEU A 57 9.95 -0.50 -14.54
C LEU A 57 10.35 -1.96 -14.72
N VAL A 58 9.86 -2.82 -13.84
CA VAL A 58 10.05 -4.26 -13.93
C VAL A 58 8.76 -4.92 -14.37
N THR A 59 8.83 -5.63 -15.50
CA THR A 59 7.71 -6.37 -16.09
C THR A 59 7.97 -7.86 -15.96
N LEU A 60 6.98 -8.58 -15.45
CA LEU A 60 6.97 -10.03 -15.39
C LEU A 60 6.46 -10.59 -16.72
N GLU A 61 7.35 -11.15 -17.53
CA GLU A 61 6.99 -11.77 -18.80
C GLU A 61 6.89 -13.29 -18.61
N GLU A 62 5.75 -13.90 -18.95
CA GLU A 62 5.63 -15.36 -18.96
C GLU A 62 6.52 -15.96 -20.05
N GLY A 63 7.40 -16.89 -19.66
CA GLY A 63 8.22 -17.63 -20.62
C GLY A 63 7.38 -18.63 -21.42
N TYR A 64 7.87 -19.01 -22.60
CA TYR A 64 7.24 -20.04 -23.45
C TYR A 64 7.04 -21.40 -22.75
N SER A 65 7.66 -21.62 -21.59
CA SER A 65 7.42 -22.77 -20.71
C SER A 65 6.67 -22.33 -19.45
N CYS A 66 5.56 -23.01 -19.16
CA CYS A 66 4.58 -22.77 -18.09
C CYS A 66 5.10 -22.80 -16.63
N GLN A 67 6.41 -22.75 -16.40
CA GLN A 67 7.04 -22.81 -15.07
C GLN A 67 8.21 -21.83 -14.89
N SER A 68 8.49 -20.96 -15.87
CA SER A 68 9.53 -19.93 -15.73
C SER A 68 9.03 -18.59 -16.26
N PHE A 69 9.08 -17.59 -15.40
CA PHE A 69 8.86 -16.19 -15.75
C PHE A 69 10.21 -15.48 -15.89
N HIS A 70 10.29 -14.56 -16.85
CA HIS A 70 11.44 -13.69 -17.05
C HIS A 70 11.11 -12.28 -16.54
N LEU A 71 12.12 -11.61 -15.98
CA LEU A 71 11.99 -10.24 -15.49
C LEU A 71 12.65 -9.29 -16.49
N ARG A 72 11.85 -8.45 -17.14
CA ARG A 72 12.34 -7.37 -17.99
C ARG A 72 12.44 -6.09 -17.16
N ASN A 73 13.60 -5.44 -17.19
CA ASN A 73 13.86 -4.18 -16.48
C ASN A 73 14.11 -3.04 -17.47
N GLN A 74 13.40 -1.93 -17.32
CA GLN A 74 13.66 -0.65 -17.98
C GLN A 74 14.02 0.38 -16.92
N SER A 75 15.18 1.03 -17.06
CA SER A 75 15.63 2.09 -16.14
C SER A 75 15.41 3.47 -16.74
N PHE A 76 14.91 4.39 -15.92
CA PHE A 76 14.69 5.79 -16.26
C PHE A 76 15.39 6.70 -15.27
N VAL A 77 16.10 7.72 -15.76
CA VAL A 77 16.77 8.71 -14.90
C VAL A 77 15.72 9.67 -14.31
N HIS A 78 15.77 9.88 -13.00
CA HIS A 78 14.95 10.87 -12.31
C HIS A 78 15.75 12.18 -12.10
N PRO A 79 15.43 13.28 -12.78
CA PRO A 79 16.30 14.45 -12.85
C PRO A 79 16.28 15.33 -11.58
N ASP A 80 15.31 15.16 -10.69
CA ASP A 80 15.03 16.17 -9.65
C ASP A 80 15.54 15.83 -8.26
N GLY A 81 16.28 14.73 -8.12
CA GLY A 81 16.83 14.27 -6.86
C GLY A 81 16.37 12.86 -6.48
N GLU A 82 16.55 12.54 -5.19
CA GLU A 82 16.30 11.22 -4.60
C GLU A 82 14.81 10.90 -4.57
N VAL A 83 14.44 9.75 -5.14
CA VAL A 83 13.06 9.27 -5.12
C VAL A 83 12.76 8.66 -3.75
N VAL A 84 11.96 9.36 -2.95
CA VAL A 84 11.60 8.96 -1.58
C VAL A 84 10.26 8.23 -1.52
N GLY A 85 9.44 8.33 -2.56
CA GLY A 85 8.16 7.66 -2.66
C GLY A 85 7.63 7.61 -4.08
N LEU A 86 6.86 6.56 -4.36
CA LEU A 86 6.14 6.36 -5.62
C LEU A 86 4.67 6.12 -5.31
N THR A 87 3.80 6.56 -6.21
CA THR A 87 2.36 6.33 -6.11
C THR A 87 1.81 6.09 -7.51
N ALA A 88 1.28 4.88 -7.74
CA ALA A 88 0.56 4.55 -8.96
C ALA A 88 -0.86 5.12 -8.91
N LEU A 89 -1.42 5.48 -10.07
CA LEU A 89 -2.79 5.97 -10.18
C LEU A 89 -3.69 4.86 -10.76
N PRO A 90 -4.64 4.32 -9.98
CA PRO A 90 -5.57 3.30 -10.50
C PRO A 90 -6.37 3.82 -11.70
N ALA A 91 -6.83 5.08 -11.64
CA ALA A 91 -7.62 5.70 -12.71
C ALA A 91 -6.81 6.10 -13.96
N ALA A 92 -5.48 6.08 -13.88
CA ALA A 92 -4.61 6.41 -14.99
C ALA A 92 -3.36 5.50 -14.96
N PRO A 93 -3.47 4.23 -15.39
CA PRO A 93 -2.45 3.21 -15.20
C PRO A 93 -1.07 3.51 -15.84
N LEU A 94 -1.01 4.44 -16.79
CA LEU A 94 0.24 4.89 -17.42
C LEU A 94 0.90 6.07 -16.68
N LEU A 95 0.22 6.64 -15.68
CA LEU A 95 0.70 7.76 -14.89
C LEU A 95 1.08 7.30 -13.49
N PHE A 96 2.15 7.90 -12.96
CA PHE A 96 2.53 7.75 -11.56
C PHE A 96 3.07 9.06 -11.00
N VAL A 97 3.02 9.18 -9.68
CA VAL A 97 3.62 10.30 -8.96
C VAL A 97 4.93 9.83 -8.33
N SER A 98 6.01 10.58 -8.55
CA SER A 98 7.22 10.49 -7.73
C SER A 98 7.23 11.61 -6.70
N VAL A 99 7.58 11.28 -5.47
CA VAL A 99 7.95 12.24 -4.44
C VAL A 99 9.47 12.22 -4.33
N TYR A 100 10.09 13.38 -4.37
CA TYR A 100 11.54 13.50 -4.37
C TYR A 100 12.06 14.50 -3.34
N SER A 101 13.31 14.29 -2.93
CA SER A 101 14.09 15.24 -2.13
C SER A 101 15.37 15.63 -2.84
N SER A 102 15.74 16.90 -2.74
CA SER A 102 16.93 17.45 -3.39
C SER A 102 17.57 18.53 -2.55
N ILE A 103 18.90 18.51 -2.47
CA ILE A 103 19.69 19.49 -1.74
C ILE A 103 20.18 20.53 -2.74
N SER A 104 19.79 21.79 -2.57
CA SER A 104 20.31 22.87 -3.41
C SER A 104 21.75 23.19 -3.01
N GLU A 105 22.68 23.10 -3.97
CA GLU A 105 24.10 23.46 -3.77
C GLU A 105 24.28 24.90 -3.27
N SER A 106 23.36 25.81 -3.63
CA SER A 106 23.45 27.24 -3.31
C SER A 106 22.91 27.63 -1.94
N LYS A 107 21.99 26.85 -1.35
CA LYS A 107 21.25 27.25 -0.15
C LYS A 107 21.45 26.33 1.05
N THR A 108 22.10 25.17 0.90
CA THR A 108 22.15 24.12 1.96
C THR A 108 20.76 23.79 2.54
N GLU A 109 19.72 24.01 1.75
CA GLU A 109 18.33 23.76 2.11
C GLU A 109 17.86 22.49 1.39
N LEU A 110 17.23 21.59 2.15
CA LEU A 110 16.56 20.42 1.61
C LEU A 110 15.22 20.88 1.00
N SER A 111 15.08 20.70 -0.29
CA SER A 111 13.81 20.89 -1.01
C SER A 111 13.15 19.54 -1.24
N SER A 112 11.81 19.52 -1.23
CA SER A 112 11.04 18.34 -1.61
C SER A 112 9.93 18.75 -2.56
N GLY A 113 9.58 17.84 -3.47
CA GLY A 113 8.57 18.08 -4.48
C GLY A 113 7.92 16.77 -4.93
N ALA A 114 6.91 16.90 -5.79
CA ALA A 114 6.22 15.76 -6.35
C ALA A 114 5.87 16.03 -7.81
N ARG A 115 6.07 15.02 -8.65
CA ARG A 115 5.91 15.11 -10.11
C ARG A 115 5.12 13.95 -10.66
N ILE A 116 4.35 14.24 -11.69
CA ILE A 116 3.59 13.27 -12.46
C ILE A 116 4.39 12.92 -13.70
N TRP A 117 4.60 11.62 -13.88
CA TRP A 117 5.32 11.06 -15.02
C TRP A 117 4.39 10.14 -15.79
N ARG A 118 4.59 10.08 -17.10
CA ARG A 118 3.95 9.09 -17.97
C ARG A 118 4.97 8.04 -18.39
N LEU A 119 4.58 6.78 -18.26
CA LEU A 119 5.34 5.64 -18.73
C LEU A 119 5.29 5.57 -20.26
N PRO A 120 6.40 5.19 -20.92
CA PRO A 120 6.37 4.97 -22.36
C PRO A 120 5.37 3.86 -22.71
N PRO A 121 4.66 3.97 -23.85
CA PRO A 121 3.79 2.90 -24.29
C PRO A 121 4.61 1.62 -24.51
N PRO A 122 4.02 0.43 -24.27
CA PRO A 122 4.69 -0.83 -24.55
C PRO A 122 5.12 -0.85 -26.01
N SER A 123 6.39 -1.15 -26.27
CA SER A 123 6.93 -1.22 -27.63
C SER A 123 6.13 -2.30 -28.38
N GLN A 124 5.36 -1.93 -29.41
CA GLN A 124 4.74 -2.90 -30.31
C GLN A 124 5.88 -3.76 -30.88
N SER A 125 5.80 -5.08 -30.69
CA SER A 125 6.67 -6.00 -31.42
C SER A 125 6.43 -5.74 -32.90
N LEU A 126 7.49 -5.32 -33.61
CA LEU A 126 7.44 -5.27 -35.06
C LEU A 126 7.09 -6.69 -35.52
N SER A 127 6.00 -6.85 -36.26
CA SER A 127 5.64 -8.10 -36.94
C SER A 127 6.87 -8.64 -37.67
N PRO A 128 7.12 -9.96 -37.66
CA PRO A 128 8.23 -10.55 -38.39
C PRO A 128 7.93 -10.50 -39.88
N THR A 129 8.13 -9.34 -40.51
CA THR A 129 8.23 -9.26 -41.96
C THR A 129 9.64 -9.67 -42.33
N GLU A 130 9.73 -10.89 -42.85
CA GLU A 130 10.82 -11.50 -43.60
C GLU A 130 11.82 -10.50 -44.19
N SER A 131 13.01 -10.46 -43.61
CA SER A 131 14.25 -10.38 -44.38
C SER A 131 15.39 -10.89 -43.52
N GLU A 132 15.84 -12.11 -43.84
CA GLU A 132 17.12 -12.65 -43.40
C GLU A 132 18.23 -11.73 -43.90
N ASP A 133 18.66 -10.79 -43.04
CA ASP A 133 19.97 -10.15 -43.13
C ASP A 133 20.33 -9.71 -41.71
N GLU A 134 21.05 -10.59 -41.00
CA GLU A 134 21.79 -10.26 -39.79
C GLU A 134 22.76 -9.11 -40.11
N LYS A 135 22.34 -7.88 -39.78
CA LYS A 135 23.26 -6.81 -39.46
C LYS A 135 23.07 -6.51 -37.98
N ASP A 136 24.17 -6.61 -37.23
CA ASP A 136 24.30 -6.12 -35.88
C ASP A 136 23.63 -4.74 -35.77
N ILE A 137 22.41 -4.71 -35.22
CA ILE A 137 21.76 -3.45 -34.87
C ILE A 137 22.49 -2.99 -33.63
N ASP A 138 23.34 -1.99 -33.81
CA ASP A 138 24.04 -1.32 -32.71
C ASP A 138 22.99 -0.73 -31.75
N PHE A 139 22.77 -1.39 -30.62
CA PHE A 139 21.82 -0.96 -29.58
C PHE A 139 22.24 0.38 -28.93
N ALA A 140 23.41 0.92 -29.28
CA ALA A 140 23.93 2.19 -28.80
C ALA A 140 23.20 3.44 -29.34
N ASP A 141 22.38 3.33 -30.38
CA ASP A 141 21.77 4.48 -31.08
C ASP A 141 20.27 4.73 -30.73
N ARG A 142 19.66 3.95 -29.82
CA ARG A 142 18.36 4.36 -29.26
C ARG A 142 18.58 5.52 -28.29
N PRO A 143 17.86 6.66 -28.42
CA PRO A 143 17.86 7.66 -27.36
C PRO A 143 17.44 6.96 -26.06
N PRO A 144 18.04 7.32 -24.90
CA PRO A 144 17.62 6.76 -23.63
C PRO A 144 16.10 6.94 -23.52
N GLU A 145 15.36 5.84 -23.31
CA GLU A 145 13.93 5.93 -23.05
C GLU A 145 13.77 6.82 -21.80
N GLN A 146 13.20 8.01 -21.98
CA GLN A 146 12.99 8.97 -20.90
C GLN A 146 11.54 8.90 -20.45
N LEU A 147 11.32 9.06 -19.15
CA LEU A 147 9.99 9.30 -18.63
C LEU A 147 9.46 10.62 -19.20
N GLU A 148 8.23 10.62 -19.68
CA GLU A 148 7.60 11.85 -20.11
C GLU A 148 7.13 12.62 -18.88
N PHE A 149 7.69 13.82 -18.68
CA PHE A 149 7.23 14.75 -17.66
C PHE A 149 5.85 15.29 -18.04
N VAL A 150 4.87 15.09 -17.16
CA VAL A 150 3.49 15.58 -17.38
C VAL A 150 3.31 16.92 -16.66
N SER A 151 3.46 16.93 -15.34
CA SER A 151 3.30 18.14 -14.52
C SER A 151 3.89 17.97 -13.12
N SER A 152 4.08 19.09 -12.42
CA SER A 152 4.43 19.10 -11.00
C SER A 152 3.17 19.32 -10.16
N LEU A 153 3.08 18.70 -8.98
CA LEU A 153 1.94 18.96 -8.08
C LEU A 153 1.98 20.43 -7.58
N PRO A 154 0.83 21.12 -7.52
CA PRO A 154 0.71 22.55 -7.20
C PRO A 154 0.90 22.85 -5.70
N CYS A 155 1.95 22.33 -5.07
CA CYS A 155 2.20 22.44 -3.63
C CYS A 155 3.37 23.40 -3.29
N ASN A 156 3.75 24.28 -4.21
CA ASN A 156 4.88 25.22 -4.07
C ASN A 156 4.67 26.25 -2.93
N ASP A 157 3.43 26.43 -2.51
CA ASP A 157 3.05 27.30 -1.38
C ASP A 157 3.38 26.69 -0.02
N PHE A 158 3.90 25.47 0.04
CA PHE A 158 4.25 24.76 1.27
C PHE A 158 5.75 24.50 1.36
N SER A 159 6.27 24.41 2.58
CA SER A 159 7.72 24.23 2.80
C SER A 159 8.26 22.91 2.29
N SER A 160 7.43 21.85 2.29
CA SER A 160 7.83 20.51 1.90
C SER A 160 6.63 19.62 1.54
N ILE A 161 6.86 18.62 0.70
CA ILE A 161 5.94 17.52 0.44
C ILE A 161 6.49 16.28 1.14
N LYS A 162 5.74 15.76 2.12
CA LYS A 162 6.17 14.64 2.95
C LYS A 162 5.74 13.30 2.37
N LYS A 163 4.46 13.18 1.97
CA LYS A 163 3.85 11.94 1.47
C LYS A 163 2.74 12.26 0.47
N VAL A 164 2.50 11.35 -0.47
CA VAL A 164 1.39 11.39 -1.41
C VAL A 164 0.71 10.02 -1.42
N ALA A 165 -0.61 9.99 -1.57
CA ALA A 165 -1.37 8.78 -1.87
C ALA A 165 -2.50 9.07 -2.87
N ALA A 166 -2.70 8.16 -3.81
CA ALA A 166 -3.74 8.26 -4.81
C ALA A 166 -5.06 7.70 -4.29
N HIS A 167 -6.15 8.30 -4.75
CA HIS A 167 -7.48 7.77 -4.54
C HIS A 167 -7.57 6.34 -5.12
N PRO A 168 -8.16 5.38 -4.39
CA PRO A 168 -8.07 3.96 -4.74
C PRO A 168 -8.99 3.54 -5.89
N SER A 169 -9.94 4.39 -6.31
CA SER A 169 -10.85 4.10 -7.42
C SER A 169 -10.20 4.27 -8.80
N GLU A 170 -10.53 3.36 -9.72
CA GLU A 170 -10.18 3.45 -11.15
C GLU A 170 -10.92 4.56 -11.91
N THR A 171 -11.87 5.25 -11.28
CA THR A 171 -12.65 6.33 -11.92
C THR A 171 -12.27 7.73 -11.44
N CYS A 172 -11.44 7.82 -10.40
CA CYS A 172 -11.11 9.07 -9.74
C CYS A 172 -9.59 9.14 -9.54
N SER A 173 -8.98 10.18 -10.09
CA SER A 173 -7.54 10.42 -10.01
C SER A 173 -7.17 11.43 -8.92
N ASP A 174 -8.04 11.67 -7.95
CA ASP A 174 -7.76 12.56 -6.83
C ASP A 174 -6.53 12.08 -6.04
N LEU A 175 -5.78 13.03 -5.47
CA LEU A 175 -4.59 12.75 -4.67
C LEU A 175 -4.77 13.36 -3.29
N VAL A 176 -4.15 12.75 -2.28
CA VAL A 176 -3.94 13.39 -0.98
C VAL A 176 -2.45 13.59 -0.76
N CYS A 177 -2.09 14.76 -0.27
CA CYS A 177 -0.72 15.15 0.02
C CYS A 177 -0.60 15.53 1.49
N VAL A 178 0.40 14.96 2.17
CA VAL A 178 0.85 15.46 3.47
C VAL A 178 1.98 16.44 3.23
N LEU A 179 1.80 17.66 3.71
CA LEU A 179 2.64 18.82 3.44
C LEU A 179 3.25 19.35 4.75
N GLY A 180 4.38 20.06 4.64
CA GLY A 180 4.91 20.91 5.69
C GLY A 180 4.05 22.17 5.89
N PRO A 181 4.48 23.09 6.79
CA PRO A 181 3.78 24.35 6.98
C PRO A 181 3.70 25.18 5.69
N PRO A 182 2.60 25.91 5.46
CA PRO A 182 2.47 26.85 4.36
C PRO A 182 3.50 27.99 4.52
N LEU A 183 4.01 28.48 3.40
CA LEU A 183 4.93 29.61 3.37
C LEU A 183 4.19 30.91 3.76
N PRO A 184 4.85 31.85 4.46
CA PRO A 184 4.25 33.12 4.84
C PRO A 184 3.71 33.89 3.63
N GLY A 185 2.48 34.41 3.74
CA GLY A 185 1.85 35.21 2.68
C GLY A 185 1.03 34.42 1.66
N THR A 186 0.99 33.09 1.76
CA THR A 186 0.13 32.23 0.94
C THR A 186 -1.31 32.22 1.48
N GLN A 187 -2.28 31.89 0.62
CA GLN A 187 -3.69 31.80 1.01
C GLN A 187 -3.98 30.73 2.08
N HIS A 188 -3.10 29.74 2.19
CA HIS A 188 -3.19 28.65 3.15
C HIS A 188 -2.54 28.99 4.50
N PHE A 189 -1.81 30.10 4.58
CA PHE A 189 -1.17 30.53 5.82
C PHE A 189 -2.24 30.99 6.83
N PRO A 190 -2.31 30.40 8.03
CA PRO A 190 -3.27 30.81 9.04
C PRO A 190 -2.88 32.20 9.57
N GLY A 191 -3.49 33.24 9.01
CA GLY A 191 -3.19 34.64 9.33
C GLY A 191 -3.17 34.90 10.85
N GLY A 192 -2.12 35.56 11.33
CA GLY A 192 -2.01 36.00 12.72
C GLY A 192 -1.58 34.93 13.75
N ARG A 193 -1.21 33.72 13.34
CA ARG A 193 -0.64 32.68 14.22
C ARG A 193 0.73 32.22 13.71
N THR A 194 1.67 32.02 14.64
CA THR A 194 2.92 31.32 14.35
C THR A 194 2.62 29.84 14.11
N VAL A 195 3.03 29.32 12.96
CA VAL A 195 2.96 27.88 12.64
C VAL A 195 4.33 27.28 12.94
N SER A 196 4.35 26.17 13.66
CA SER A 196 5.61 25.47 13.95
C SER A 196 6.18 24.91 12.64
N PRO A 197 7.51 24.97 12.43
CA PRO A 197 8.17 24.28 11.30
C PRO A 197 7.87 22.78 11.25
N ALA A 198 7.56 22.17 12.40
CA ALA A 198 7.22 20.77 12.53
C ALA A 198 5.75 20.45 12.20
N SER A 199 4.87 21.45 12.03
CA SER A 199 3.47 21.23 11.71
C SER A 199 3.29 20.52 10.36
N SER A 200 2.22 19.74 10.25
CA SER A 200 1.86 19.03 9.04
C SER A 200 0.46 19.42 8.60
N PHE A 201 0.26 19.48 7.29
CA PHE A 201 -1.02 19.81 6.66
C PHE A 201 -1.43 18.66 5.76
N LEU A 202 -2.73 18.39 5.68
CA LEU A 202 -3.30 17.47 4.70
C LEU A 202 -3.99 18.29 3.63
N ALA A 203 -3.66 18.06 2.37
CA ALA A 203 -4.30 18.68 1.22
C ALA A 203 -4.90 17.60 0.32
N VAL A 204 -6.12 17.82 -0.17
CA VAL A 204 -6.74 17.04 -1.23
C VAL A 204 -6.55 17.79 -2.54
N LEU A 205 -5.99 17.11 -3.54
CA LEU A 205 -5.76 17.64 -4.87
C LEU A 205 -6.71 16.95 -5.83
N LYS A 206 -7.40 17.74 -6.66
CA LYS A 206 -8.34 17.25 -7.68
C LYS A 206 -7.90 17.70 -9.05
N THR A 207 -8.29 16.94 -10.07
CA THR A 207 -8.07 17.29 -11.47
C THR A 207 -9.41 17.35 -12.20
N ALA A 208 -9.73 18.50 -12.79
CA ALA A 208 -10.95 18.69 -13.58
C ALA A 208 -10.68 18.61 -15.10
N SER A 209 -9.44 18.86 -15.53
CA SER A 209 -9.07 19.01 -16.93
C SER A 209 -7.61 18.63 -17.25
N GLY A 210 -6.97 17.81 -16.40
CA GLY A 210 -5.59 17.34 -16.58
C GLY A 210 -4.60 17.95 -15.58
N ASP A 211 -4.82 19.20 -15.17
CA ASP A 211 -4.01 19.85 -14.15
C ASP A 211 -4.60 19.68 -12.75
N TYR A 212 -3.75 19.32 -11.79
CA TYR A 212 -4.14 19.24 -10.39
C TYR A 212 -4.20 20.63 -9.76
N ALA A 213 -5.19 20.83 -8.90
CA ALA A 213 -5.31 21.99 -8.02
C ALA A 213 -5.59 21.53 -6.58
N VAL A 214 -5.13 22.31 -5.60
CA VAL A 214 -5.49 22.09 -4.19
C VAL A 214 -6.96 22.46 -4.00
N ASP A 215 -7.80 21.46 -3.75
CA ASP A 215 -9.25 21.62 -3.53
C ASP A 215 -9.54 21.99 -2.08
N SER A 216 -8.89 21.28 -1.15
CA SER A 216 -9.06 21.49 0.28
C SER A 216 -7.75 21.25 1.03
N CYS A 217 -7.55 21.97 2.14
CA CYS A 217 -6.35 21.86 2.96
C CYS A 217 -6.68 22.14 4.43
N SER A 218 -6.12 21.35 5.35
CA SER A 218 -6.30 21.52 6.79
C SER A 218 -5.05 21.14 7.57
N GLN A 219 -4.80 21.82 8.69
CA GLN A 219 -3.70 21.52 9.59
C GLN A 219 -4.02 20.23 10.36
N LEU A 220 -3.08 19.28 10.35
CA LEU A 220 -3.15 18.08 11.18
C LEU A 220 -2.96 18.45 12.65
N ARG A 221 -3.82 17.94 13.53
CA ARG A 221 -3.72 18.17 14.99
C ARG A 221 -3.95 16.85 15.73
N LEU A 222 -3.06 16.56 16.67
CA LEU A 222 -3.09 15.35 17.49
C LEU A 222 -3.76 15.65 18.85
N PRO A 223 -4.48 14.70 19.47
CA PRO A 223 -5.16 14.90 20.74
C PRO A 223 -4.25 15.15 21.95
N THR A 224 -2.99 14.70 21.91
CA THR A 224 -2.11 14.58 23.08
C THR A 224 -1.09 15.71 23.24
N GLU A 225 -1.09 16.73 22.39
CA GLU A 225 -0.26 17.92 22.61
C GLU A 225 -0.93 18.83 23.63
N VAL A 226 -0.63 18.53 24.89
CA VAL A 226 -0.98 19.32 26.07
C VAL A 226 -0.43 20.75 25.91
N ASP A 227 -1.27 21.71 26.29
CA ASP A 227 -1.09 23.16 26.40
C ASP A 227 -1.22 24.03 25.13
N GLU A 228 -2.39 24.66 25.03
CA GLU A 228 -2.70 25.91 24.32
C GLU A 228 -1.87 27.13 24.81
N VAL A 229 -0.75 26.91 25.49
CA VAL A 229 0.11 27.98 26.02
C VAL A 229 1.29 28.17 25.07
N ALA A 230 1.09 29.06 24.10
CA ALA A 230 2.05 29.56 23.11
C ALA A 230 2.15 28.79 21.76
N GLY A 231 1.22 29.11 20.86
CA GLY A 231 1.61 29.46 19.48
C GLY A 231 2.23 28.38 18.59
N GLY A 232 1.51 27.28 18.36
CA GLY A 232 1.68 26.43 17.17
C GLY A 232 1.59 24.95 17.51
N ALA A 233 0.55 24.26 17.02
CA ALA A 233 0.47 22.81 17.14
C ALA A 233 1.71 22.18 16.48
N ILE A 234 2.52 21.47 17.26
CA ILE A 234 3.53 20.59 16.71
C ILE A 234 2.75 19.40 16.14
N THR A 235 3.30 18.74 15.14
CA THR A 235 2.77 17.45 14.73
C THR A 235 3.95 16.51 14.73
N ALA A 236 3.77 15.31 15.27
CA ALA A 236 4.74 14.23 15.16
C ALA A 236 5.10 13.96 13.68
N SER A 237 6.20 13.24 13.45
CA SER A 237 6.60 12.90 12.08
C SER A 237 5.52 12.05 11.42
N VAL A 238 5.30 12.27 10.12
CA VAL A 238 4.33 11.49 9.35
C VAL A 238 5.05 10.38 8.62
N ASN A 239 4.69 9.14 8.93
CA ASN A 239 5.36 7.96 8.44
C ASN A 239 4.65 7.37 7.20
N ALA A 240 3.32 7.36 7.19
CA ALA A 240 2.50 6.86 6.09
C ALA A 240 1.17 7.61 5.95
N VAL A 241 0.57 7.52 4.75
CA VAL A 241 -0.77 8.02 4.45
C VAL A 241 -1.46 7.05 3.49
N ARG A 242 -2.72 6.70 3.78
CA ARG A 242 -3.52 5.81 2.94
C ARG A 242 -4.98 6.25 2.90
N TRP A 243 -5.61 6.07 1.75
CA TRP A 243 -7.05 6.20 1.63
C TRP A 243 -7.73 4.92 2.11
N SER A 244 -8.86 5.07 2.79
CA SER A 244 -9.78 3.95 2.95
C SER A 244 -10.47 3.70 1.60
N PRO A 245 -10.55 2.46 1.09
CA PRO A 245 -11.27 2.17 -0.15
C PRO A 245 -12.80 2.25 0.02
N HIS A 246 -13.28 2.37 1.25
CA HIS A 246 -14.70 2.33 1.60
C HIS A 246 -15.36 3.71 1.58
N ARG A 247 -16.70 3.73 1.53
CA ARG A 247 -17.53 4.95 1.63
C ARG A 247 -17.10 6.03 0.63
N ASN A 248 -16.88 5.63 -0.62
CA ASN A 248 -16.38 6.49 -1.71
C ASN A 248 -15.05 7.16 -1.34
N ALA A 249 -14.18 6.41 -0.67
CA ALA A 249 -12.92 6.88 -0.10
C ALA A 249 -13.04 8.22 0.63
N SER A 250 -14.06 8.39 1.47
CA SER A 250 -14.22 9.65 2.21
C SER A 250 -13.21 9.85 3.32
N THR A 251 -12.41 8.84 3.65
CA THR A 251 -11.54 8.83 4.84
C THR A 251 -10.09 8.56 4.45
N VAL A 252 -9.18 9.36 5.00
CA VAL A 252 -7.73 9.18 4.90
C VAL A 252 -7.16 8.87 6.27
N GLY A 253 -6.37 7.80 6.37
CA GLY A 253 -5.55 7.49 7.53
C GLY A 253 -4.16 8.09 7.39
N VAL A 254 -3.66 8.71 8.46
CA VAL A 254 -2.30 9.26 8.54
C VAL A 254 -1.60 8.64 9.75
N ALA A 255 -0.48 7.96 9.50
CA ALA A 255 0.33 7.33 10.53
C ALA A 255 1.39 8.31 11.06
N PHE A 256 1.43 8.43 12.38
CA PHE A 256 2.38 9.22 13.14
C PHE A 256 3.22 8.32 14.06
N ASP A 257 4.12 8.91 14.84
CA ASP A 257 4.97 8.16 15.76
C ASP A 257 4.12 7.36 16.77
N SER A 258 3.23 7.99 17.54
CA SER A 258 2.47 7.28 18.57
C SER A 258 1.11 6.70 18.13
N GLY A 259 0.69 6.88 16.87
CA GLY A 259 -0.66 6.43 16.49
C GLY A 259 -1.11 6.81 15.09
N VAL A 260 -2.39 6.55 14.81
CA VAL A 260 -3.02 6.75 13.50
C VAL A 260 -4.21 7.70 13.62
N LEU A 261 -4.20 8.77 12.83
CA LEU A 261 -5.29 9.74 12.74
C LEU A 261 -6.11 9.50 11.47
N GLY A 262 -7.43 9.36 11.62
CA GLY A 262 -8.36 9.34 10.51
C GLY A 262 -8.95 10.71 10.24
N ILE A 263 -9.02 11.13 8.98
CA ILE A 263 -9.59 12.42 8.55
C ILE A 263 -10.64 12.17 7.48
N ASP A 264 -11.82 12.78 7.67
CA ASP A 264 -12.87 12.80 6.64
C ASP A 264 -12.56 13.93 5.64
N THR A 265 -12.31 13.57 4.39
CA THR A 265 -11.87 14.49 3.33
C THR A 265 -12.98 15.43 2.85
N ARG A 266 -14.25 15.13 3.15
CA ARG A 266 -15.39 15.96 2.75
C ARG A 266 -15.51 17.20 3.62
N CYS A 267 -15.15 17.10 4.90
CA CYS A 267 -15.18 18.20 5.85
C CYS A 267 -13.78 18.64 6.33
N MET A 268 -12.74 17.90 5.95
CA MET A 268 -11.36 18.08 6.40
C MET A 268 -11.22 18.11 7.93
N GLN A 269 -12.03 17.29 8.61
CA GLN A 269 -12.01 17.14 10.06
C GLN A 269 -11.55 15.74 10.48
N PRO A 270 -10.87 15.63 11.63
CA PRO A 270 -10.59 14.36 12.28
C PRO A 270 -11.88 13.55 12.54
N CYS A 271 -11.87 12.26 12.19
CA CYS A 271 -13.00 11.34 12.40
C CYS A 271 -12.68 10.24 13.43
N PHE A 272 -11.41 9.85 13.57
CA PHE A 272 -10.95 8.96 14.64
C PHE A 272 -9.48 9.24 15.00
N TRP A 273 -9.10 8.85 16.22
CA TRP A 273 -7.70 8.77 16.65
C TRP A 273 -7.48 7.41 17.30
N LEU A 274 -6.52 6.66 16.77
CA LEU A 274 -6.05 5.41 17.32
C LEU A 274 -4.65 5.67 17.90
N GLY A 275 -4.58 5.92 19.21
CA GLY A 275 -3.34 6.25 19.92
C GLY A 275 -2.66 5.03 20.54
N ASP A 276 -1.38 5.17 20.81
CA ASP A 276 -0.51 4.20 21.48
C ASP A 276 -0.53 2.82 20.80
N VAL A 277 -0.51 2.83 19.46
CA VAL A 277 -0.61 1.63 18.60
C VAL A 277 0.67 0.81 18.63
N HIS A 278 1.80 1.48 18.42
CA HIS A 278 3.14 0.92 18.38
C HIS A 278 4.10 1.90 19.07
N TRP A 279 5.21 1.38 19.59
CA TRP A 279 6.26 2.20 20.17
C TRP A 279 7.64 1.78 19.63
N PRO A 280 8.54 2.71 19.24
CA PRO A 280 8.36 4.17 19.23
C PRO A 280 7.51 4.76 18.12
N CYS A 281 7.43 4.13 16.94
CA CYS A 281 6.74 4.69 15.76
C CYS A 281 5.76 3.70 15.11
N VAL A 282 4.61 4.19 14.64
CA VAL A 282 3.83 3.50 13.58
C VAL A 282 4.45 3.86 12.24
N ARG A 283 4.95 2.87 11.50
CA ARG A 283 5.69 3.06 10.25
C ARG A 283 4.79 3.05 9.03
N ASP A 284 3.85 2.12 9.00
CA ASP A 284 2.92 1.98 7.89
C ASP A 284 1.56 1.48 8.35
N ILE A 285 0.56 1.75 7.52
CA ILE A 285 -0.83 1.38 7.75
C ILE A 285 -1.44 0.88 6.45
N ASP A 286 -2.44 0.02 6.54
CA ASP A 286 -3.27 -0.31 5.40
C ASP A 286 -4.70 -0.67 5.81
N PHE A 287 -5.68 -0.21 5.04
CA PHE A 287 -7.09 -0.51 5.30
C PHE A 287 -7.45 -1.84 4.67
N ASN A 288 -8.29 -2.62 5.35
CA ASN A 288 -8.84 -3.83 4.76
C ASN A 288 -9.72 -3.44 3.54
N PRO A 289 -9.53 -4.07 2.36
CA PRO A 289 -10.26 -3.71 1.14
C PRO A 289 -11.74 -4.09 1.16
N ASN A 290 -12.13 -5.08 1.96
CA ASN A 290 -13.50 -5.61 2.01
C ASN A 290 -14.26 -5.16 3.27
N LEU A 291 -13.56 -4.93 4.39
CA LEU A 291 -14.16 -4.53 5.67
C LEU A 291 -13.79 -3.09 6.07
N ASP A 292 -14.79 -2.20 6.08
CA ASP A 292 -14.63 -0.75 6.31
C ASP A 292 -14.08 -0.32 7.66
N HIS A 293 -14.11 -1.20 8.65
CA HIS A 293 -13.73 -0.93 10.02
C HIS A 293 -12.42 -1.61 10.42
N ILE A 294 -11.80 -2.40 9.54
CA ILE A 294 -10.57 -3.12 9.85
C ILE A 294 -9.37 -2.35 9.30
N LEU A 295 -8.37 -2.15 10.16
CA LEU A 295 -7.10 -1.48 9.84
C LEU A 295 -5.93 -2.35 10.29
N ALA A 296 -4.94 -2.55 9.42
CA ALA A 296 -3.66 -3.14 9.80
C ALA A 296 -2.61 -2.04 10.00
N THR A 297 -1.73 -2.25 10.98
CA THR A 297 -0.64 -1.35 11.33
C THR A 297 0.64 -2.15 11.55
N GLY A 298 1.78 -1.54 11.19
CA GLY A 298 3.11 -2.06 11.51
C GLY A 298 4.01 -0.96 12.06
N GLY A 299 4.87 -1.30 13.00
CA GLY A 299 5.69 -0.32 13.71
C GLY A 299 7.12 -0.78 14.02
N ASP A 300 7.80 0.06 14.81
CA ASP A 300 9.17 -0.16 15.26
C ASP A 300 9.31 -1.31 16.29
N ASP A 301 8.21 -1.75 16.87
CA ASP A 301 8.15 -2.88 17.81
C ASP A 301 8.21 -4.26 17.11
N GLY A 302 8.29 -4.28 15.78
CA GLY A 302 8.29 -5.52 14.98
C GLY A 302 6.96 -6.25 14.99
N CYS A 303 5.90 -5.62 15.49
CA CYS A 303 4.59 -6.22 15.62
C CYS A 303 3.67 -5.76 14.49
N LEU A 304 2.97 -6.71 13.89
CA LEU A 304 1.83 -6.45 13.03
C LEU A 304 0.55 -6.48 13.88
N SER A 305 -0.23 -5.40 13.89
CA SER A 305 -1.49 -5.35 14.64
C SER A 305 -2.68 -5.06 13.74
N VAL A 306 -3.81 -5.71 14.03
CA VAL A 306 -5.08 -5.50 13.33
C VAL A 306 -6.11 -4.92 14.30
N TRP A 307 -6.85 -3.91 13.85
CA TRP A 307 -7.71 -3.08 14.71
C TRP A 307 -9.13 -3.01 14.16
N ASP A 308 -10.12 -2.97 15.06
CA ASP A 308 -11.51 -2.62 14.74
C ASP A 308 -11.78 -1.15 15.11
N LEU A 309 -11.92 -0.30 14.09
CA LEU A 309 -12.17 1.14 14.23
C LEU A 309 -13.53 1.45 14.88
N ARG A 310 -14.50 0.53 14.85
CA ARG A 310 -15.80 0.72 15.53
C ARG A 310 -15.66 0.66 17.04
N SER A 311 -14.65 -0.05 17.55
CA SER A 311 -14.37 -0.10 18.99
C SER A 311 -14.05 1.29 19.53
N ILE A 312 -13.40 2.14 18.72
CA ILE A 312 -13.10 3.55 19.01
C ILE A 312 -14.38 4.39 19.10
N GLN A 313 -15.34 4.13 18.21
CA GLN A 313 -16.63 4.83 18.20
C GLN A 313 -17.47 4.48 19.42
N LYS A 314 -17.45 3.23 19.89
CA LYS A 314 -18.17 2.82 21.11
C LYS A 314 -17.66 3.55 22.35
N THR A 315 -16.34 3.77 22.43
CA THR A 315 -15.73 4.59 23.49
C THR A 315 -16.10 6.06 23.39
N SER A 316 -16.26 6.58 22.17
CA SER A 316 -16.62 7.98 21.91
C SER A 316 -18.12 8.27 22.02
N ALA A 317 -18.98 7.25 21.85
CA ALA A 317 -20.43 7.37 21.78
C ALA A 317 -21.13 7.52 23.15
N THR A 318 -20.42 7.36 24.27
CA THR A 318 -20.91 7.81 25.59
C THR A 318 -20.96 9.34 25.73
N SER A 319 -20.43 10.06 24.74
CA SER A 319 -20.60 11.51 24.56
C SER A 319 -21.39 11.80 23.28
N TYR A 320 -22.68 12.11 23.40
CA TYR A 320 -23.50 12.55 22.28
C TYR A 320 -22.97 13.90 21.74
N GLY A 321 -22.53 13.91 20.47
CA GLY A 321 -22.31 15.13 19.68
C GLY A 321 -20.85 15.45 19.41
N ASN A 322 -20.47 15.39 18.13
CA ASN A 322 -19.19 15.76 17.51
C ASN A 322 -17.93 15.08 18.09
N PHE A 323 -17.09 14.50 17.22
CA PHE A 323 -15.76 14.01 17.60
C PHE A 323 -14.99 15.16 18.27
N SER A 324 -14.68 15.00 19.56
CA SER A 324 -13.99 16.00 20.38
C SER A 324 -12.74 15.38 20.96
N PHE A 325 -11.59 15.96 20.64
CA PHE A 325 -10.31 15.57 21.23
C PHE A 325 -10.29 15.67 22.76
N ARG A 326 -11.18 16.47 23.37
CA ARG A 326 -11.32 16.58 24.84
C ARG A 326 -11.80 15.29 25.50
N ASN A 327 -12.49 14.43 24.76
CA ASN A 327 -12.95 13.13 25.27
C ASN A 327 -11.89 12.03 25.08
N VAL A 328 -10.89 12.27 24.23
CA VAL A 328 -9.73 11.38 24.00
C VAL A 328 -8.61 11.68 25.00
N SER A 329 -8.49 12.92 25.48
CA SER A 329 -7.46 13.32 26.45
C SER A 329 -7.77 13.00 27.92
N SER A 330 -8.99 12.52 28.23
CA SER A 330 -9.36 12.10 29.58
C SER A 330 -9.42 10.57 29.67
N GLY A 331 -8.25 9.96 29.85
CA GLY A 331 -8.11 8.53 30.12
C GLY A 331 -7.70 7.73 28.89
N THR A 332 -6.49 7.18 28.97
CA THR A 332 -6.01 6.03 28.19
C THR A 332 -7.01 4.88 28.25
N VAL A 333 -8.07 4.92 27.46
CA VAL A 333 -8.81 3.69 27.18
C VAL A 333 -7.92 2.90 26.23
N GLY A 334 -7.20 1.94 26.80
CA GLY A 334 -6.40 0.97 26.05
C GLY A 334 -7.31 0.26 25.05
N LEU A 335 -7.31 0.76 23.81
CA LEU A 335 -7.90 0.04 22.70
C LEU A 335 -7.03 -1.20 22.52
N ASN A 336 -7.65 -2.37 22.63
CA ASN A 336 -6.94 -3.62 22.38
C ASN A 336 -7.05 -3.94 20.88
N PRO A 337 -5.93 -4.25 20.22
CA PRO A 337 -5.98 -4.79 18.86
C PRO A 337 -6.77 -6.10 18.85
N LEU A 338 -7.39 -6.42 17.72
CA LEU A 338 -8.05 -7.71 17.50
C LEU A 338 -7.04 -8.85 17.53
N VAL A 339 -5.87 -8.61 16.93
CA VAL A 339 -4.71 -9.49 16.97
C VAL A 339 -3.44 -8.67 16.87
N THR A 340 -2.41 -9.09 17.59
CA THR A 340 -1.04 -8.60 17.44
C THR A 340 -0.12 -9.78 17.22
N ILE A 341 0.60 -9.77 16.10
CA ILE A 341 1.52 -10.82 15.69
C ILE A 341 2.94 -10.26 15.76
N PRO A 342 3.77 -10.70 16.72
CA PRO A 342 5.18 -10.33 16.80
C PRO A 342 5.97 -11.12 15.74
N ALA A 343 5.78 -10.77 14.49
CA ALA A 343 6.32 -11.52 13.36
C ALA A 343 7.78 -11.18 13.06
N HIS A 344 8.17 -9.93 13.33
CA HIS A 344 9.49 -9.40 13.01
C HIS A 344 10.30 -9.10 14.26
N SER A 345 11.62 -9.17 14.12
CA SER A 345 12.58 -8.85 15.18
C SER A 345 13.07 -7.39 15.14
N HIS A 346 12.68 -6.64 14.11
CA HIS A 346 13.01 -5.23 13.91
C HIS A 346 11.83 -4.49 13.27
N TRP A 347 12.04 -3.20 12.93
CA TRP A 347 11.02 -2.30 12.41
C TRP A 347 10.35 -2.84 11.13
N ILE A 348 9.02 -2.83 11.15
CA ILE A 348 8.21 -3.09 9.95
C ILE A 348 8.15 -1.80 9.14
N TRP A 349 8.63 -1.83 7.90
CA TRP A 349 8.63 -0.66 7.01
C TRP A 349 7.33 -0.49 6.25
N THR A 350 6.66 -1.60 5.94
CA THR A 350 5.48 -1.61 5.07
C THR A 350 4.54 -2.73 5.44
N VAL A 351 3.24 -2.47 5.28
CA VAL A 351 2.15 -3.44 5.47
C VAL A 351 1.17 -3.30 4.30
N ARG A 352 0.76 -4.42 3.68
CA ARG A 352 -0.16 -4.40 2.54
C ARG A 352 -1.19 -5.51 2.62
N TYR A 353 -2.48 -5.16 2.67
CA TYR A 353 -3.56 -6.09 2.40
C TYR A 353 -3.53 -6.50 0.94
N HIS A 354 -3.87 -7.76 0.70
CA HIS A 354 -4.11 -8.22 -0.65
C HIS A 354 -5.33 -7.46 -1.22
N PRO A 355 -5.26 -6.92 -2.45
CA PRO A 355 -6.29 -6.02 -3.02
C PRO A 355 -7.73 -6.56 -3.00
N THR A 356 -7.94 -7.86 -3.28
CA THR A 356 -9.27 -8.48 -3.31
C THR A 356 -9.54 -9.49 -2.20
N ARG A 357 -8.51 -10.10 -1.60
CA ARG A 357 -8.60 -11.18 -0.61
C ARG A 357 -8.13 -10.68 0.74
N ASP A 358 -9.04 -10.12 1.52
CA ASP A 358 -8.72 -9.53 2.82
C ASP A 358 -8.27 -10.52 3.92
N GLN A 359 -8.22 -11.82 3.60
CA GLN A 359 -7.55 -12.84 4.39
C GLN A 359 -6.02 -12.76 4.35
N LEU A 360 -5.45 -12.19 3.27
CA LEU A 360 -4.01 -12.16 3.05
C LEU A 360 -3.44 -10.77 3.32
N LEU A 361 -2.29 -10.76 3.99
CA LEU A 361 -1.54 -9.55 4.31
C LEU A 361 -0.05 -9.79 4.11
N LEU A 362 0.69 -8.76 3.71
CA LEU A 362 2.15 -8.77 3.63
C LEU A 362 2.75 -7.76 4.59
N SER A 363 3.94 -8.06 5.10
CA SER A 363 4.81 -7.07 5.72
C SER A 363 6.26 -7.24 5.29
N ALA A 364 7.00 -6.14 5.25
CA ALA A 364 8.45 -6.15 5.07
C ALA A 364 9.14 -5.32 6.15
N SER A 365 10.35 -5.73 6.52
CA SER A 365 11.00 -5.27 7.75
C SER A 365 12.52 -5.11 7.59
N SER A 366 13.12 -4.36 8.52
CA SER A 366 14.58 -4.21 8.59
C SER A 366 15.31 -5.43 9.15
N ASP A 367 14.59 -6.44 9.63
CA ASP A 367 15.15 -7.78 9.93
C ASP A 367 15.36 -8.64 8.68
N SER A 368 15.34 -7.99 7.51
CA SER A 368 15.55 -8.59 6.20
C SER A 368 14.55 -9.68 5.83
N CYS A 369 13.36 -9.64 6.43
CA CYS A 369 12.30 -10.62 6.19
C CYS A 369 11.06 -10.00 5.52
N VAL A 370 10.44 -10.77 4.63
CA VAL A 370 9.03 -10.57 4.22
C VAL A 370 8.18 -11.66 4.85
N CYS A 371 7.06 -11.28 5.46
CA CYS A 371 6.08 -12.22 6.00
C CYS A 371 4.77 -12.13 5.21
N LEU A 372 4.22 -13.30 4.85
CA LEU A 372 2.86 -13.46 4.35
C LEU A 372 2.00 -14.00 5.49
N TYR A 373 0.89 -13.32 5.77
CA TYR A 373 -0.06 -13.70 6.81
C TYR A 373 -1.37 -14.21 6.20
N GLY A 374 -1.99 -15.14 6.92
CA GLY A 374 -3.37 -15.57 6.73
C GLY A 374 -4.14 -15.14 7.96
N LEU A 375 -5.21 -14.38 7.77
CA LEU A 375 -6.06 -13.84 8.84
C LEU A 375 -7.55 -14.09 8.55
N PRO A 376 -7.96 -15.34 8.25
CA PRO A 376 -9.34 -15.63 7.87
C PRO A 376 -10.36 -15.23 8.93
N SER A 377 -10.03 -15.30 10.24
CA SER A 377 -10.96 -14.89 11.31
C SER A 377 -11.32 -13.40 11.28
N PHE A 378 -10.48 -12.58 10.64
CA PHE A 378 -10.67 -11.13 10.53
C PHE A 378 -11.02 -10.68 9.10
N SER A 379 -11.31 -11.65 8.22
CA SER A 379 -11.74 -11.41 6.85
C SER A 379 -13.28 -11.36 6.72
N SER A 380 -13.72 -10.73 5.64
CA SER A 380 -15.11 -10.69 5.19
C SER A 380 -15.80 -12.06 5.07
N GLU A 381 -15.06 -13.14 4.79
CA GLU A 381 -15.62 -14.50 4.63
C GLU A 381 -16.13 -15.10 5.95
N THR A 382 -15.52 -14.77 7.09
CA THR A 382 -16.02 -15.17 8.43
C THR A 382 -17.43 -14.64 8.71
N ARG A 383 -17.88 -13.60 7.99
CA ARG A 383 -19.25 -13.08 8.12
C ARG A 383 -20.29 -14.01 7.48
N ASN A 384 -19.89 -14.85 6.52
CA ASN A 384 -20.79 -15.79 5.85
C ASN A 384 -20.96 -17.07 6.67
N SER A 385 -19.88 -17.60 7.27
CA SER A 385 -19.92 -18.83 8.09
C SER A 385 -20.73 -18.71 9.38
N ASN A 386 -20.85 -17.50 9.96
CA ASN A 386 -21.67 -17.29 11.16
C ASN A 386 -23.20 -17.31 10.92
N LYS A 387 -23.67 -17.58 9.70
CA LYS A 387 -25.09 -17.83 9.43
C LYS A 387 -25.49 -19.31 9.54
N THR A 388 -24.53 -20.25 9.58
CA THR A 388 -24.83 -21.68 9.75
C THR A 388 -24.55 -22.10 11.20
N GLY A 389 -25.58 -21.96 12.04
CA GLY A 389 -25.59 -22.57 13.37
C GLY A 389 -25.64 -24.09 13.27
N ALA A 390 -24.51 -24.75 12.99
CA ALA A 390 -24.40 -26.21 13.01
C ALA A 390 -23.54 -26.65 14.20
N THR A 391 -24.21 -27.22 15.20
CA THR A 391 -23.65 -27.83 16.40
C THR A 391 -22.63 -28.92 16.05
N LYS A 392 -21.38 -28.76 16.51
CA LYS A 392 -20.32 -29.77 16.43
C LYS A 392 -20.73 -31.03 17.21
N ALA A 393 -21.17 -32.07 16.50
CA ALA A 393 -21.40 -33.39 17.08
C ALA A 393 -20.10 -34.21 17.05
N THR A 394 -19.66 -34.64 18.23
CA THR A 394 -18.54 -35.55 18.46
C THR A 394 -18.91 -36.97 18.02
N SER A 395 -18.17 -37.54 17.06
CA SER A 395 -18.05 -38.99 16.94
C SER A 395 -16.68 -39.38 16.40
N GLY A 396 -15.91 -40.08 17.23
CA GLY A 396 -14.64 -40.68 16.85
C GLY A 396 -14.82 -41.95 16.02
N GLY A 397 -13.87 -42.18 15.13
CA GLY A 397 -13.70 -43.41 14.38
C GLY A 397 -12.33 -43.37 13.68
N SER A 398 -11.39 -44.15 14.17
CA SER A 398 -10.04 -44.30 13.64
C SER A 398 -10.00 -45.32 12.50
N SER A 399 -9.31 -45.00 11.39
CA SER A 399 -8.60 -45.96 10.53
C SER A 399 -7.59 -45.22 9.63
N PRO A 400 -6.38 -45.77 9.41
CA PRO A 400 -5.31 -45.11 8.67
C PRO A 400 -5.11 -45.71 7.27
N ALA A 401 -5.31 -44.93 6.21
CA ALA A 401 -4.73 -45.20 4.88
C ALA A 401 -4.99 -43.98 3.98
N GLU A 402 -3.94 -43.57 3.28
CA GLU A 402 -3.91 -42.53 2.23
C GLU A 402 -4.15 -41.11 2.74
N SER A 403 -3.06 -40.34 2.83
CA SER A 403 -3.10 -38.90 3.13
C SER A 403 -3.67 -38.15 1.93
N GLU A 404 -4.99 -38.25 1.75
CA GLU A 404 -5.79 -37.23 1.09
C GLU A 404 -5.62 -35.93 1.89
N ILE A 405 -5.41 -34.86 1.14
CA ILE A 405 -5.13 -33.52 1.64
C ILE A 405 -6.33 -33.07 2.46
N SER A 406 -6.24 -33.13 3.79
CA SER A 406 -7.17 -32.42 4.64
C SER A 406 -6.88 -30.94 4.47
N VAL A 407 -7.75 -30.25 3.74
CA VAL A 407 -7.84 -28.78 3.69
C VAL A 407 -8.32 -28.33 5.07
N GLU A 408 -7.46 -28.47 6.08
CA GLU A 408 -7.66 -27.76 7.34
C GLU A 408 -7.55 -26.28 6.98
N GLY A 409 -8.66 -25.55 7.21
CA GLY A 409 -8.75 -24.14 6.87
C GLY A 409 -7.57 -23.34 7.39
N LEU A 410 -7.19 -22.30 6.65
CA LEU A 410 -6.09 -21.43 7.03
C LEU A 410 -6.25 -20.98 8.51
N GLU A 411 -5.21 -21.13 9.31
CA GLU A 411 -5.19 -20.60 10.68
C GLU A 411 -4.66 -19.17 10.67
N ASP A 412 -5.11 -18.36 11.64
CA ASP A 412 -4.59 -17.01 11.81
C ASP A 412 -3.10 -17.03 12.18
N GLY A 413 -2.28 -16.34 11.39
CA GLY A 413 -0.86 -16.21 11.70
C GLY A 413 0.03 -16.01 10.48
N VAL A 414 1.32 -16.29 10.67
CA VAL A 414 2.31 -16.22 9.60
C VAL A 414 2.22 -17.51 8.77
N LEU A 415 1.84 -17.37 7.51
CA LEU A 415 1.78 -18.48 6.55
C LEU A 415 3.14 -18.75 5.93
N ALA A 416 3.86 -17.70 5.54
CA ALA A 416 5.13 -17.86 4.84
C ALA A 416 6.13 -16.76 5.17
N ARG A 417 7.42 -17.08 5.03
CA ARG A 417 8.54 -16.13 5.24
C ARG A 417 9.54 -16.19 4.10
N LEU A 418 10.19 -15.06 3.86
CA LEU A 418 11.33 -14.89 2.96
C LEU A 418 12.47 -14.23 3.74
N GLU A 419 13.55 -14.96 4.06
CA GLU A 419 14.58 -14.53 5.03
C GLU A 419 16.00 -14.36 4.43
N GLN A 420 16.17 -14.44 3.10
CA GLN A 420 17.50 -14.44 2.45
C GLN A 420 18.05 -13.07 2.03
N GLN A 421 17.31 -11.98 2.26
CA GLN A 421 17.86 -10.66 2.01
C GLN A 421 18.90 -10.37 3.11
N GLN A 422 20.11 -9.92 2.76
CA GLN A 422 21.14 -9.59 3.76
C GLN A 422 20.93 -8.19 4.35
N GLU A 423 20.02 -7.42 3.77
CA GLU A 423 19.75 -6.03 4.07
C GLU A 423 18.25 -5.78 4.31
N SER A 424 17.97 -4.66 4.95
CA SER A 424 16.61 -4.19 5.27
C SER A 424 15.70 -4.15 4.03
N ILE A 425 14.49 -4.71 4.15
CA ILE A 425 13.48 -4.72 3.08
C ILE A 425 12.52 -3.55 3.29
N TYR A 426 12.62 -2.53 2.45
CA TYR A 426 11.87 -1.27 2.65
C TYR A 426 10.44 -1.32 2.15
N ALA A 427 10.18 -2.08 1.09
CA ALA A 427 8.88 -2.07 0.45
C ALA A 427 8.51 -3.46 -0.07
N VAL A 428 7.20 -3.73 -0.01
CA VAL A 428 6.52 -4.90 -0.54
C VAL A 428 5.20 -4.38 -1.10
N ASP A 429 4.78 -4.92 -2.24
CA ASP A 429 3.49 -4.58 -2.81
C ASP A 429 2.94 -5.75 -3.63
N TRP A 430 1.61 -5.84 -3.69
CA TRP A 430 0.91 -6.82 -4.52
C TRP A 430 0.89 -6.37 -5.98
N SER A 431 0.82 -7.32 -6.91
CA SER A 431 0.42 -6.97 -8.27
C SER A 431 -1.08 -6.67 -8.29
N PRO A 432 -1.51 -5.53 -8.84
CA PRO A 432 -2.93 -5.26 -9.08
C PRO A 432 -3.51 -6.13 -10.21
N VAL A 433 -2.65 -6.75 -11.04
CA VAL A 433 -3.03 -7.52 -12.23
C VAL A 433 -3.06 -9.03 -11.92
N ASP A 434 -1.98 -9.56 -11.33
CA ASP A 434 -1.92 -10.96 -10.88
C ASP A 434 -2.10 -11.04 -9.35
N PRO A 435 -3.27 -11.48 -8.85
CA PRO A 435 -3.55 -11.50 -7.43
C PRO A 435 -2.61 -12.36 -6.59
N TRP A 436 -1.94 -13.35 -7.19
CA TRP A 436 -1.08 -14.27 -6.45
C TRP A 436 0.38 -13.88 -6.46
N THR A 437 0.72 -12.78 -7.14
CA THR A 437 2.08 -12.28 -7.28
C THR A 437 2.28 -11.02 -6.44
N PHE A 438 3.39 -10.97 -5.72
CA PHE A 438 3.84 -9.78 -5.01
C PHE A 438 5.34 -9.59 -5.21
N ALA A 439 5.81 -8.38 -5.00
CA ALA A 439 7.21 -8.05 -5.10
C ALA A 439 7.72 -7.38 -3.82
N SER A 440 9.03 -7.46 -3.60
CA SER A 440 9.72 -6.81 -2.50
C SER A 440 11.05 -6.23 -2.96
N VAL A 441 11.54 -5.20 -2.24
CA VAL A 441 12.82 -4.59 -2.54
C VAL A 441 13.59 -4.21 -1.28
N ASN A 442 14.89 -4.50 -1.27
CA ASN A 442 15.79 -4.18 -0.18
C ASN A 442 16.62 -2.90 -0.42
N TYR A 443 17.39 -2.49 0.59
CA TYR A 443 18.29 -1.33 0.51
C TYR A 443 19.28 -1.38 -0.64
N ASP A 444 19.89 -2.54 -0.91
CA ASP A 444 20.89 -2.71 -1.95
C ASP A 444 20.33 -2.73 -3.38
N GLY A 445 19.00 -2.66 -3.52
CA GLY A 445 18.33 -2.72 -4.82
C GLY A 445 18.08 -4.14 -5.33
N HIS A 446 18.19 -5.17 -4.49
CA HIS A 446 17.67 -6.49 -4.84
C HIS A 446 16.14 -6.44 -4.87
N PHE A 447 15.61 -6.59 -6.07
CA PHE A 447 14.19 -6.72 -6.33
C PHE A 447 13.85 -8.20 -6.45
N LEU A 448 12.86 -8.66 -5.69
CA LEU A 448 12.34 -10.03 -5.76
C LEU A 448 10.85 -10.02 -6.07
N VAL A 449 10.44 -10.91 -6.96
CA VAL A 449 9.04 -11.29 -7.21
C VAL A 449 8.83 -12.68 -6.63
N ASN A 450 7.71 -12.83 -5.93
CA ASN A 450 7.28 -14.06 -5.29
C ASN A 450 5.80 -14.32 -5.61
N GLN A 451 5.44 -15.60 -5.55
CA GLN A 451 4.06 -16.04 -5.65
C GLN A 451 3.61 -16.66 -4.33
N VAL A 452 2.32 -16.48 -4.02
CA VAL A 452 1.66 -17.15 -2.90
C VAL A 452 1.78 -18.68 -3.08
N PRO A 453 2.19 -19.45 -2.05
CA PRO A 453 2.35 -20.89 -2.17
C PRO A 453 1.08 -21.59 -2.67
N ASP A 454 1.23 -22.54 -3.60
CA ASP A 454 0.11 -23.25 -4.24
C ASP A 454 -0.87 -23.85 -3.22
N LYS A 455 -0.37 -24.38 -2.11
CA LYS A 455 -1.23 -24.93 -1.05
C LYS A 455 -2.11 -23.88 -0.40
N VAL A 456 -1.59 -22.67 -0.17
CA VAL A 456 -2.36 -21.54 0.37
C VAL A 456 -3.38 -21.06 -0.66
N LYS A 457 -2.94 -20.92 -1.92
CA LYS A 457 -3.80 -20.55 -3.05
C LYS A 457 -4.97 -21.53 -3.22
N LEU A 458 -4.70 -22.84 -3.26
CA LEU A 458 -5.72 -23.88 -3.37
C LEU A 458 -6.65 -23.88 -2.16
N GLY A 459 -6.12 -23.70 -0.94
CA GLY A 459 -6.93 -23.63 0.26
C GLY A 459 -7.97 -22.50 0.21
N ILE A 460 -7.57 -21.31 -0.26
CA ILE A 460 -8.50 -20.17 -0.40
C ILE A 460 -9.51 -20.41 -1.53
N LEU A 461 -9.09 -21.00 -2.64
CA LEU A 461 -9.98 -21.23 -3.79
C LEU A 461 -11.04 -22.30 -3.47
N LEU A 462 -10.65 -23.41 -2.85
CA LEU A 462 -11.55 -24.51 -2.55
C LEU A 462 -12.54 -24.19 -1.43
N GLN A 463 -12.15 -23.37 -0.44
CA GLN A 463 -13.08 -22.89 0.59
C GLN A 463 -14.30 -22.16 0.02
N ARG A 464 -14.15 -21.55 -1.16
CA ARG A 464 -15.21 -20.79 -1.81
C ARG A 464 -16.17 -21.68 -2.60
N ASP A 465 -15.66 -22.74 -3.22
CA ASP A 465 -16.48 -23.68 -3.99
C ASP A 465 -17.44 -24.45 -3.06
N ASP A 466 -16.99 -24.81 -1.85
CA ASP A 466 -17.84 -25.46 -0.83
C ASP A 466 -18.99 -24.55 -0.35
N ASP A 467 -18.75 -23.23 -0.22
CA ASP A 467 -19.77 -22.25 0.19
C ASP A 467 -20.82 -22.00 -0.93
N ASP A 468 -20.38 -21.98 -2.20
CA ASP A 468 -21.25 -21.74 -3.36
C ASP A 468 -22.17 -22.96 -3.66
N ASP A 469 -21.71 -24.19 -3.38
CA ASP A 469 -22.51 -25.41 -3.53
C ASP A 469 -23.58 -25.56 -2.43
N GLU A 470 -23.33 -25.08 -1.19
CA GLU A 470 -24.34 -25.08 -0.12
C GLU A 470 -25.47 -24.05 -0.34
N GLU A 471 -25.23 -22.94 -1.05
CA GLU A 471 -26.30 -21.98 -1.40
C GLU A 471 -27.26 -22.52 -2.49
N GLY A 472 -26.81 -23.48 -3.32
CA GLY A 472 -27.61 -24.10 -4.39
C GLY A 472 -28.69 -25.08 -3.90
N ASP A 473 -28.56 -25.63 -2.70
CA ASP A 473 -29.44 -26.68 -2.18
C ASP A 473 -30.60 -26.16 -1.30
N VAL A 474 -30.67 -24.84 -1.04
CA VAL A 474 -31.70 -24.26 -0.15
C VAL A 474 -33.00 -23.89 -0.91
N GLU A 475 -33.00 -23.79 -2.23
CA GLU A 475 -34.21 -23.42 -3.01
C GLU A 475 -35.13 -24.59 -3.42
N ALA A 476 -34.81 -25.84 -3.08
CA ALA A 476 -35.54 -27.00 -3.61
C ALA A 476 -36.63 -27.62 -2.68
N ASN A 477 -36.88 -27.08 -1.48
CA ASN A 477 -37.69 -27.80 -0.46
C ASN A 477 -38.99 -27.14 0.02
N ASP A 478 -39.56 -26.15 -0.70
CA ASP A 478 -40.84 -25.54 -0.28
C ASP A 478 -41.97 -25.61 -1.32
N PHE A 479 -42.04 -26.72 -2.07
CA PHE A 479 -43.19 -27.07 -2.91
C PHE A 479 -43.70 -28.49 -2.59
N ASP A 480 -44.27 -28.70 -1.40
CA ASP A 480 -45.35 -29.69 -1.21
C ASP A 480 -45.95 -29.63 0.21
N LYS A 481 -46.77 -28.59 0.49
CA LYS A 481 -47.87 -28.67 1.47
C LYS A 481 -49.02 -27.75 1.03
N VAL A 482 -49.96 -28.31 0.27
CA VAL A 482 -51.34 -27.81 0.13
C VAL A 482 -52.26 -28.75 0.88
#